data_AF-A0A661HMQ0-F1
#
_entry.id   AF-A0A661HMQ0-F1
#
_cell.length_a   1.000
_cell.length_b   1.000
_cell.length_c   1.000
_cell.angle_alpha   90.00
_cell.angle_beta   90.00
_cell.angle_gamma   90.00
#
_symmetry.space_group_name_H-M   'P 1'
#
loop_
_entity.id
_entity.type
_entity.pdbx_description
1 polymer ?
#
loop_
_entity_poly.entity_id
_entity_poly.type
_entity_poly.pdbx_seq_one_letter_code
_entity_poly.pdbx_strand_id
1 'polypeptide(L)'
;MKKILLILGLAFASNAVMAETVATVNGMEITLEEANKALEILSKGKETWEKFPAEERKQLISMMAPAKLVTAASKTGLTEKEKEAALAGFWMQKKMSETLISDKEAEDIYNKLKEAAKKANSTQQIPEFSVAKNSIKMKLAQEKIVAELMKAATIVVK
;
A
#
# COMPACT_ATOMS: atom_id res chain seq x y z
N MET A 1 26.23 -52.86 28.25
CA MET A 1 25.50 -52.22 29.36
C MET A 1 24.90 -50.92 28.86
N LYS A 2 23.58 -50.80 28.98
CA LYS A 2 22.75 -49.69 28.51
C LYS A 2 23.13 -48.38 29.20
N LYS A 3 23.41 -47.32 28.44
CA LYS A 3 23.44 -45.94 28.97
C LYS A 3 22.57 -45.05 28.09
N ILE A 4 21.31 -45.02 28.52
CA ILE A 4 20.23 -44.03 28.38
C ILE A 4 20.63 -42.75 27.61
N LEU A 5 19.98 -42.56 26.46
CA LEU A 5 19.82 -41.28 25.78
C LEU A 5 18.87 -40.41 26.62
N LEU A 6 19.40 -39.40 27.31
CA LEU A 6 18.63 -38.31 27.90
C LEU A 6 18.22 -37.37 26.77
N ILE A 7 16.97 -37.50 26.32
CA ILE A 7 16.31 -36.50 25.47
C ILE A 7 16.04 -35.28 26.37
N LEU A 8 16.94 -34.30 26.33
CA LEU A 8 16.64 -32.96 26.82
C LEU A 8 15.60 -32.36 25.89
N GLY A 9 14.34 -32.44 26.30
CA GLY A 9 13.30 -31.59 25.76
C GLY A 9 13.62 -30.14 26.09
N LEU A 10 14.29 -29.44 25.16
CA LEU A 10 14.23 -27.99 25.13
C LEU A 10 12.79 -27.61 24.79
N ALA A 11 11.99 -27.37 25.83
CA ALA A 11 10.81 -26.55 25.69
C ALA A 11 11.30 -25.16 25.26
N PHE A 12 11.19 -24.85 23.98
CA PHE A 12 11.20 -23.47 23.51
C PHE A 12 9.98 -22.79 24.12
N ALA A 13 10.16 -22.19 25.30
CA ALA A 13 9.26 -21.15 25.76
C ALA A 13 9.46 -19.97 24.82
N SER A 14 8.72 -19.96 23.71
CA SER A 14 8.54 -18.77 22.91
C SER A 14 7.81 -17.77 23.81
N ASN A 15 8.56 -16.88 24.46
CA ASN A 15 8.01 -15.66 25.01
C ASN A 15 7.52 -14.82 23.83
N ALA A 16 6.35 -15.15 23.30
CA ALA A 16 5.58 -14.23 22.52
C ALA A 16 5.29 -13.07 23.46
N VAL A 17 6.02 -11.96 23.30
CA VAL A 17 5.68 -10.70 23.92
C VAL A 17 4.29 -10.36 23.38
N MET A 18 3.26 -10.70 24.15
CA MET A 18 1.89 -10.34 23.82
C MET A 18 1.85 -8.82 23.79
N ALA A 19 1.58 -8.25 22.62
CA ALA A 19 1.44 -6.80 22.48
C ALA A 19 0.31 -6.34 23.42
N GLU A 20 0.58 -5.33 24.25
CA GLU A 20 -0.41 -4.84 25.22
C GLU A 20 -1.62 -4.28 24.48
N THR A 21 -2.81 -4.84 24.74
CA THR A 21 -4.07 -4.36 24.16
C THR A 21 -4.60 -3.18 24.97
N VAL A 22 -4.87 -2.06 24.31
CA VAL A 22 -5.36 -0.83 24.96
C VAL A 22 -6.83 -0.53 24.68
N ALA A 23 -7.40 -1.12 23.64
CA ALA A 23 -8.82 -1.04 23.33
C ALA A 23 -9.25 -2.17 22.37
N THR A 24 -10.56 -2.34 22.21
CA THR A 24 -11.14 -3.25 21.21
C THR A 24 -12.24 -2.55 20.41
N VAL A 25 -12.33 -2.85 19.11
CA VAL A 25 -13.40 -2.40 18.21
C VAL A 25 -14.02 -3.64 17.58
N ASN A 26 -15.29 -3.97 17.89
CA ASN A 26 -15.93 -5.23 17.46
C ASN A 26 -15.08 -6.48 17.72
N GLY A 27 -14.44 -6.55 18.89
CA GLY A 27 -13.54 -7.65 19.25
C GLY A 27 -12.17 -7.64 18.57
N MET A 28 -11.89 -6.66 17.70
CA MET A 28 -10.56 -6.45 17.11
C MET A 28 -9.72 -5.62 18.07
N GLU A 29 -8.56 -6.14 18.44
CA GLU A 29 -7.64 -5.45 19.34
C GLU A 29 -6.97 -4.25 18.66
N ILE A 30 -6.82 -3.19 19.45
CA ILE A 30 -5.91 -2.08 19.18
C ILE A 30 -4.82 -2.17 20.23
N THR A 31 -3.59 -2.35 19.74
CA THR A 31 -2.41 -2.50 20.61
C THR A 31 -1.86 -1.14 21.03
N LEU A 32 -1.08 -1.13 22.11
CA LEU A 32 -0.33 0.02 22.59
C LEU A 32 0.59 0.58 21.51
N GLU A 33 1.24 -0.30 20.73
CA GLU A 33 2.11 0.09 19.62
C GLU A 33 1.33 0.85 18.53
N GLU A 34 0.15 0.36 18.16
CA GLU A 34 -0.70 1.02 17.16
C GLU A 34 -1.22 2.38 17.65
N ALA A 35 -1.60 2.46 18.92
CA ALA A 35 -2.03 3.72 19.52
C ALA A 35 -0.88 4.74 19.58
N ASN A 36 0.32 4.31 19.96
CA ASN A 36 1.51 5.15 19.96
C ASN A 36 1.90 5.62 18.56
N LYS A 37 1.83 4.75 17.53
CA LYS A 37 2.07 5.16 16.13
C LYS A 37 1.06 6.21 15.65
N ALA A 38 -0.21 6.06 16.01
CA ALA A 38 -1.23 7.05 15.68
C ALA A 38 -0.94 8.39 16.36
N LEU A 39 -0.58 8.38 17.64
CA LEU A 39 -0.19 9.57 18.39
C LEU A 39 1.08 10.22 17.86
N GLU A 40 2.07 9.43 17.44
CA GLU A 40 3.31 9.95 16.84
C GLU A 40 2.99 10.77 15.59
N ILE A 41 2.13 10.26 14.71
CA ILE A 41 1.71 10.95 13.49
C ILE A 41 0.92 12.23 13.82
N LEU A 42 -0.07 12.14 14.73
CA LEU A 42 -0.96 13.26 15.05
C LEU A 42 -0.26 14.37 15.84
N SER A 43 0.60 14.01 16.78
CA SER A 43 1.30 14.94 17.67
C SER A 43 2.69 15.35 17.17
N LYS A 44 3.16 14.77 16.06
CA LYS A 44 4.55 14.85 15.58
C LYS A 44 5.55 14.39 16.64
N GLY A 45 5.25 13.26 17.29
CA GLY A 45 6.09 12.61 18.30
C GLY A 45 6.07 13.25 19.69
N LYS A 46 5.13 14.15 19.98
CA LYS A 46 5.04 14.85 21.28
C LYS A 46 4.27 14.07 22.33
N GLU A 47 3.34 13.23 21.91
CA GLU A 47 2.47 12.45 22.77
C GLU A 47 2.75 10.95 22.67
N THR A 48 2.57 10.26 23.79
CA THR A 48 2.55 8.79 23.88
C THR A 48 1.29 8.37 24.62
N TRP A 49 0.85 7.13 24.45
CA TRP A 49 -0.37 6.62 25.08
C TRP A 49 -0.42 6.84 26.59
N GLU A 50 0.71 6.65 27.27
CA GLU A 50 0.84 6.88 28.72
C GLU A 50 0.61 8.35 29.11
N LYS A 51 1.14 9.28 28.32
CA LYS A 51 1.04 10.73 28.54
C LYS A 51 -0.27 11.32 28.01
N PHE A 52 -0.91 10.61 27.08
CA PHE A 52 -2.12 11.06 26.41
C PHE A 52 -3.33 11.00 27.37
N PRO A 53 -4.09 12.11 27.51
CA PRO A 53 -5.18 12.20 28.48
C PRO A 53 -6.19 11.07 28.34
N ALA A 54 -6.58 10.47 29.47
CA ALA A 54 -7.49 9.32 29.48
C ALA A 54 -8.83 9.62 28.79
N GLU A 55 -9.34 10.84 28.96
CA GLU A 55 -10.59 11.30 28.34
C GLU A 55 -10.50 11.38 26.80
N GLU A 56 -9.33 11.69 26.26
CA GLU A 56 -9.11 11.83 24.81
C GLU A 56 -8.80 10.48 24.13
N ARG A 57 -8.39 9.46 24.89
CA ARG A 57 -8.10 8.11 24.36
C ARG A 57 -9.27 7.54 23.57
N LYS A 58 -10.51 7.75 24.04
CA LYS A 58 -11.71 7.27 23.33
C LYS A 58 -11.84 7.92 21.94
N GLN A 59 -11.49 9.19 21.81
CA GLN A 59 -11.53 9.90 20.53
C GLN A 59 -10.46 9.36 19.58
N LEU A 60 -9.23 9.16 20.07
CA LEU A 60 -8.16 8.55 19.29
C LEU A 60 -8.57 7.16 18.78
N ILE A 61 -9.09 6.30 19.66
CA ILE A 61 -9.56 4.96 19.29
C ILE A 61 -10.69 5.05 18.25
N SER A 62 -11.62 5.97 18.41
CA SER A 62 -12.69 6.20 17.43
C SER A 62 -12.17 6.65 16.07
N MET A 63 -11.07 7.40 16.02
CA MET A 63 -10.40 7.78 14.77
C MET A 63 -9.67 6.60 14.10
N MET A 64 -9.16 5.65 14.90
CA MET A 64 -8.49 4.44 14.40
C MET A 64 -9.47 3.35 13.94
N ALA A 65 -10.68 3.33 14.51
CA ALA A 65 -11.70 2.30 14.29
C ALA A 65 -12.06 2.08 12.80
N PRO A 66 -12.27 3.11 11.96
CA PRO A 66 -12.64 2.91 10.56
C PRO A 66 -11.59 2.11 9.78
N ALA A 67 -10.30 2.42 9.93
CA ALA A 67 -9.23 1.70 9.24
C ALA A 67 -9.16 0.23 9.67
N LYS A 68 -9.37 -0.05 10.96
CA LYS A 68 -9.46 -1.42 11.49
C LYS A 68 -10.65 -2.18 10.91
N LEU A 69 -11.83 -1.57 10.91
CA LEU A 69 -13.05 -2.16 10.35
C LEU A 69 -12.91 -2.46 8.85
N VAL A 70 -12.37 -1.52 8.07
CA VAL A 70 -12.10 -1.73 6.64
C VAL A 70 -11.09 -2.86 6.42
N THR A 71 -10.03 -2.92 7.24
CA THR A 71 -9.02 -3.98 7.14
C THR A 71 -9.60 -5.36 7.45
N ALA A 72 -10.47 -5.46 8.45
CA ALA A 72 -11.14 -6.72 8.76
C ALA A 72 -12.11 -7.12 7.65
N ALA A 73 -12.95 -6.18 7.20
CA ALA A 73 -13.90 -6.41 6.11
C ALA A 73 -13.20 -6.82 4.81
N SER A 74 -12.07 -6.22 4.45
CA SER A 74 -11.34 -6.55 3.23
C SER A 74 -10.68 -7.93 3.29
N LYS A 75 -10.22 -8.38 4.46
CA LYS A 75 -9.65 -9.72 4.64
C LYS A 75 -10.68 -10.83 4.41
N THR A 76 -11.92 -10.61 4.84
CA THR A 76 -13.02 -11.58 4.72
C THR A 76 -13.80 -11.45 3.43
N GLY A 77 -13.90 -10.24 2.87
CA GLY A 77 -14.76 -9.93 1.73
C GLY A 77 -14.10 -10.09 0.36
N LEU A 78 -12.78 -10.31 0.31
CA LEU A 78 -12.03 -10.49 -0.94
C LEU A 78 -11.54 -11.93 -1.07
N THR A 79 -11.64 -12.48 -2.27
CA THR A 79 -10.96 -13.71 -2.68
C THR A 79 -9.46 -13.49 -2.76
N GLU A 80 -8.65 -14.56 -2.72
CA GLU A 80 -7.19 -14.45 -2.86
C GLU A 80 -6.77 -13.75 -4.17
N LYS A 81 -7.45 -14.06 -5.28
CA LYS A 81 -7.21 -13.39 -6.57
C LYS A 81 -7.47 -11.88 -6.50
N GLU A 82 -8.52 -11.46 -5.80
CA GLU A 82 -8.82 -10.04 -5.61
C GLU A 82 -7.84 -9.36 -4.67
N LYS A 83 -7.36 -10.06 -3.63
CA LYS A 83 -6.30 -9.56 -2.74
C LYS A 83 -5.00 -9.34 -3.51
N GLU A 84 -4.60 -10.29 -4.33
CA GLU A 84 -3.42 -10.18 -5.21
C GLU A 84 -3.56 -8.99 -6.16
N ALA A 85 -4.71 -8.86 -6.82
CA ALA A 85 -4.98 -7.74 -7.72
C ALA A 85 -4.97 -6.39 -6.99
N ALA A 86 -5.56 -6.31 -5.80
CA ALA A 86 -5.57 -5.09 -4.98
C ALA A 86 -4.15 -4.72 -4.51
N LEU A 87 -3.34 -5.70 -4.09
CA LEU A 87 -1.96 -5.47 -3.66
C LEU A 87 -1.08 -5.03 -4.84
N ALA A 88 -1.19 -5.70 -5.99
CA ALA A 88 -0.47 -5.32 -7.21
C ALA A 88 -0.86 -3.91 -7.68
N GLY A 89 -2.16 -3.59 -7.67
CA GLY A 89 -2.68 -2.27 -8.01
C GLY A 89 -2.18 -1.18 -7.06
N PHE A 90 -2.23 -1.43 -5.75
CA PHE A 90 -1.70 -0.50 -4.74
C PHE A 90 -0.20 -0.26 -4.92
N TRP A 91 0.58 -1.32 -5.13
CA TRP A 91 2.01 -1.21 -5.39
C TRP A 91 2.31 -0.39 -6.65
N MET A 92 1.56 -0.63 -7.74
CA MET A 92 1.69 0.13 -8.98
C MET A 92 1.37 1.61 -8.76
N GLN A 93 0.28 1.92 -8.05
CA GLN A 93 -0.08 3.30 -7.70
C GLN A 93 1.01 3.99 -6.89
N LYS A 94 1.56 3.31 -5.88
CA LYS A 94 2.69 3.82 -5.10
C LYS A 94 3.88 4.15 -6.00
N LYS A 95 4.29 3.21 -6.87
CA LYS A 95 5.43 3.42 -7.77
C LYS A 95 5.18 4.54 -8.79
N MET A 96 3.96 4.65 -9.32
CA MET A 96 3.60 5.77 -10.19
C MET A 96 3.71 7.12 -9.47
N SER A 97 3.32 7.20 -8.19
CA SER A 97 3.43 8.43 -7.40
C SER A 97 4.88 8.86 -7.13
N GLU A 98 5.81 7.88 -7.05
CA GLU A 98 7.25 8.10 -6.89
C GLU A 98 7.95 8.41 -8.23
N THR A 99 7.31 8.07 -9.36
CA THR A 99 7.89 8.22 -10.70
C THR A 99 7.65 9.63 -11.24
N LEU A 100 8.72 10.42 -11.33
CA LEU A 100 8.65 11.77 -11.89
C LEU A 100 8.60 11.73 -13.42
N ILE A 101 7.54 12.27 -13.99
CA ILE A 101 7.40 12.52 -15.44
C ILE A 101 7.39 14.03 -15.67
N SER A 102 8.34 14.51 -16.47
CA SER A 102 8.43 15.93 -16.80
C SER A 102 7.27 16.36 -17.71
N ASP A 103 6.97 17.66 -17.71
CA ASP A 103 5.98 18.24 -18.62
C ASP A 103 6.38 18.04 -20.08
N LYS A 104 7.68 18.18 -20.36
CA LYS A 104 8.26 18.00 -21.68
C LYS A 104 8.04 16.58 -22.20
N GLU A 105 8.28 15.55 -21.39
CA GLU A 105 8.03 14.17 -21.80
C GLU A 105 6.55 13.92 -22.12
N ALA A 106 5.64 14.50 -21.33
CA ALA A 106 4.22 14.40 -21.59
C ALA A 106 3.82 15.13 -22.89
N GLU A 107 4.40 16.30 -23.14
CA GLU A 107 4.15 17.08 -24.35
C GLU A 107 4.68 16.39 -25.62
N ASP A 108 5.89 15.82 -25.55
CA ASP A 108 6.49 15.08 -26.67
C ASP A 108 5.59 13.89 -27.08
N ILE A 109 5.00 13.20 -26.09
CA ILE A 109 4.07 12.09 -26.33
C ILE A 109 2.72 12.59 -26.85
N TYR A 110 2.18 13.67 -26.28
CA TYR A 110 0.96 14.31 -26.76
C TYR A 110 1.08 14.70 -28.25
N ASN A 111 2.20 15.31 -28.65
CA ASN A 111 2.46 15.70 -30.02
C ASN A 111 2.56 14.48 -30.95
N LYS A 112 3.22 13.39 -30.52
CA LYS A 112 3.25 12.13 -31.29
C LYS A 112 1.85 11.54 -31.49
N LEU A 113 1.00 11.57 -30.46
CA LEU A 113 -0.39 11.10 -30.56
C LEU A 113 -1.20 11.96 -31.54
N LYS A 114 -1.01 13.28 -31.51
CA LYS A 114 -1.65 14.21 -32.43
C LYS A 114 -1.23 13.96 -33.88
N GLU A 115 0.06 13.76 -34.13
CA GLU A 115 0.56 13.43 -35.46
C GLU A 115 0.09 12.05 -35.94
N ALA A 116 0.04 11.05 -35.06
CA ALA A 116 -0.50 9.73 -35.40
C ALA A 116 -1.98 9.79 -35.78
N ALA A 117 -2.79 10.55 -35.03
CA ALA A 117 -4.20 10.75 -35.33
C ALA A 117 -4.44 11.47 -36.66
N LYS A 118 -3.62 12.49 -36.98
CA LYS A 118 -3.65 13.15 -38.30
C LYS A 118 -3.33 12.16 -39.42
N LYS A 119 -2.27 11.37 -39.29
CA LYS A 119 -1.89 10.35 -40.28
C LYS A 119 -2.98 9.28 -40.47
N ALA A 120 -3.71 8.96 -39.41
CA ALA A 120 -4.81 8.01 -39.45
C ALA A 120 -6.14 8.60 -39.97
N ASN A 121 -6.18 9.88 -40.36
CA ASN A 121 -7.41 10.60 -40.71
C ASN A 121 -8.51 10.47 -39.64
N SER A 122 -8.11 10.46 -38.37
CA SER A 122 -9.06 10.30 -37.26
C SER A 122 -9.97 11.51 -37.15
N THR A 123 -11.27 11.27 -37.03
CA THR A 123 -12.29 12.29 -36.74
C THR A 123 -12.44 12.57 -35.24
N GLN A 124 -11.71 11.84 -34.39
CA GLN A 124 -11.80 11.97 -32.95
C GLN A 124 -11.15 13.27 -32.49
N GLN A 125 -11.91 14.06 -31.71
CA GLN A 125 -11.39 15.28 -31.13
C GLN A 125 -10.31 14.96 -30.10
N ILE A 126 -9.11 15.52 -30.32
CA ILE A 126 -8.00 15.38 -29.39
C ILE A 126 -8.13 16.51 -28.36
N PRO A 127 -8.24 16.20 -27.06
CA PRO A 127 -8.32 17.22 -26.02
C PRO A 127 -7.03 18.03 -25.96
N GLU A 128 -7.13 19.29 -25.55
CA GLU A 128 -5.96 20.15 -25.35
C GLU A 128 -4.95 19.55 -24.36
N PHE A 129 -3.67 19.88 -24.54
CA PHE A 129 -2.59 19.31 -23.72
C PHE A 129 -2.81 19.52 -22.22
N SER A 130 -3.28 20.71 -21.81
CA SER A 130 -3.56 21.02 -20.40
C SER A 130 -4.54 20.05 -19.75
N VAL A 131 -5.51 19.54 -20.52
CA VAL A 131 -6.51 18.56 -20.07
C VAL A 131 -5.93 17.14 -20.09
N ALA A 132 -5.16 16.80 -21.12
CA ALA A 132 -4.59 15.47 -21.29
C ALA A 132 -3.32 15.21 -20.46
N LYS A 133 -2.64 16.26 -20.01
CA LYS A 133 -1.31 16.21 -19.39
C LYS A 133 -1.21 15.19 -18.27
N ASN A 134 -2.11 15.23 -17.30
CA ASN A 134 -2.04 14.35 -16.13
C ASN A 134 -2.28 12.88 -16.51
N SER A 135 -3.23 12.61 -17.41
CA SER A 135 -3.50 11.23 -17.84
C SER A 135 -2.34 10.67 -18.67
N ILE A 136 -1.71 11.51 -19.51
CA ILE A 136 -0.49 11.15 -20.25
C ILE A 136 0.65 10.84 -19.28
N LYS A 137 0.89 11.68 -18.28
CA LYS A 137 1.92 11.43 -17.26
C LYS A 137 1.70 10.11 -16.53
N MET A 138 0.46 9.81 -16.14
CA MET A 138 0.14 8.55 -15.47
C MET A 138 0.43 7.34 -16.36
N LYS A 139 0.03 7.40 -17.64
CA LYS A 139 0.33 6.32 -18.61
C LYS A 139 1.83 6.13 -18.79
N LEU A 140 2.59 7.22 -18.94
CA LEU A 140 4.05 7.16 -19.09
C LEU A 140 4.73 6.60 -17.86
N ALA A 141 4.27 6.96 -16.65
CA ALA A 141 4.78 6.38 -15.42
C ALA A 141 4.54 4.87 -15.39
N GLN A 142 3.31 4.44 -15.70
CA GLN A 142 2.96 3.02 -15.78
C GLN A 142 3.84 2.27 -16.79
N GLU A 143 3.99 2.79 -18.00
CA GLU A 143 4.80 2.18 -19.05
C GLU A 143 6.27 2.06 -18.63
N LYS A 144 6.85 3.09 -18.01
CA LYS A 144 8.23 3.04 -17.50
C LYS A 144 8.40 1.95 -16.44
N ILE A 145 7.49 1.88 -15.47
CA ILE A 145 7.55 0.87 -14.39
C ILE A 145 7.44 -0.54 -14.97
N VAL A 146 6.48 -0.78 -15.87
CA VAL A 146 6.30 -2.10 -16.50
C VAL A 146 7.52 -2.45 -17.36
N ALA A 147 8.06 -1.51 -18.13
CA ALA A 147 9.25 -1.73 -18.95
C ALA A 147 10.47 -2.11 -18.09
N GLU A 148 10.63 -1.50 -16.91
CA GLU A 148 11.68 -1.86 -15.96
C GLU A 148 11.52 -3.29 -15.44
N LEU A 149 10.31 -3.68 -15.03
CA LEU A 149 10.02 -5.05 -14.60
C LEU A 149 10.28 -6.07 -15.71
N MET A 150 9.87 -5.74 -16.93
CA MET A 150 10.05 -6.62 -18.10
C MET A 150 11.51 -6.85 -18.47
N LYS A 151 12.42 -5.90 -18.20
CA LYS A 151 13.87 -6.11 -18.42
C LYS A 151 14.44 -7.24 -17.55
N ALA A 152 13.85 -7.47 -16.38
CA ALA A 152 14.25 -8.53 -15.47
C ALA A 152 13.43 -9.82 -15.65
N ALA A 153 12.39 -9.80 -16.49
CA ALA A 153 11.49 -10.91 -16.66
C ALA A 153 12.11 -12.02 -17.53
N THR A 154 12.16 -13.24 -17.00
CA THR A 154 12.44 -14.44 -17.80
C THR A 154 11.11 -15.05 -18.24
N ILE A 155 10.85 -15.06 -19.54
CA ILE A 155 9.61 -15.60 -20.10
C ILE A 155 9.93 -16.94 -20.76
N VAL A 156 9.32 -18.01 -20.25
CA VAL A 156 9.43 -19.37 -20.80
C VAL A 156 8.06 -19.80 -21.32
N VAL A 157 7.98 -20.11 -22.62
CA VAL A 157 6.79 -20.72 -23.23
C VAL A 157 6.89 -22.23 -23.06
N LYS A 158 5.80 -22.87 -22.61
CA LYS A 158 5.70 -24.33 -22.48
C LYS A 158 4.84 -24.90 -23.59
#